data_AF-A0A3A8W5Y4-F1
#
_entry.id   AF-A0A3A8W5Y4-F1
#
_cell.length_a   1.000
_cell.length_b   1.000
_cell.length_c   1.000
_cell.angle_alpha   90.00
_cell.angle_beta   90.00
_cell.angle_gamma   90.00
#
_symmetry.space_group_name_H-M   'P 1'
#
loop_
_entity.id
_entity.type
_entity.pdbx_description
1 polymer ?
#
loop_
_entity_poly.entity_id
_entity_poly.type
_entity_poly.pdbx_seq_one_letter_code
_entity_poly.pdbx_strand_id
1 'polypeptide(L)'
;MAKSRRDTKGHALRKGEYQRSQDGRYAYSYTDALGNRRTIYAVDLRELRIKEDQLKKNQLDGLDLYTAEKTTLNQLFDRYILTKRNLRKTTKSGYIYTYDHYVRDGFGLQRISDIKYSDVLYFYQHLLEEQNLSVYTVDNVHCVLHPAFDMAVRDDILRRNPTDNVMAELKRKEGKNKGIRHALTKEQQRAFLNYIANSPIYYHWWSLFTFLLGTGCRIGEAIGIRWEDVDFDDRKISINHSISYFPHNEDGVSKCGYMVSLPKTESGVRIIPMLDDVFDALEYEREQQRETGYNTTEIDGMSGFLFQNRYGGLVHPQSVNRAIKRICEAYNGEAIKKSRKNGTKPIILPNFSAHHLRHTFATRLCENVSNLKVIQSVMGHANIETTMDIYAEATESKKKEVFDEISRNGGFF
;
A
#
# COMPACT_ATOMS: atom_id res chain seq x y z
N MET A 1 -14.74 32.26 -61.23
CA MET A 1 -13.90 32.01 -60.04
C MET A 1 -14.44 32.83 -58.88
N ALA A 2 -14.82 32.20 -57.76
CA ALA A 2 -15.29 32.94 -56.59
C ALA A 2 -14.15 33.85 -56.08
N LYS A 3 -14.41 35.16 -55.92
CA LYS A 3 -13.44 36.11 -55.34
C LYS A 3 -13.05 35.58 -53.95
N SER A 4 -11.78 35.22 -53.78
CA SER A 4 -11.21 34.89 -52.47
C SER A 4 -11.48 36.06 -51.53
N ARG A 5 -12.08 35.76 -50.37
CA ARG A 5 -12.30 36.75 -49.30
C ARG A 5 -10.94 37.23 -48.81
N ARG A 6 -10.75 38.54 -48.73
CA ARG A 6 -9.51 39.17 -48.28
C ARG A 6 -9.71 39.97 -47.00
N ASP A 7 -8.67 40.08 -46.20
CA ASP A 7 -8.64 40.96 -45.02
C ASP A 7 -8.43 42.43 -45.41
N THR A 8 -8.42 43.34 -44.43
CA THR A 8 -8.18 44.78 -44.65
C THR A 8 -6.78 45.10 -45.15
N LYS A 9 -5.84 44.14 -45.09
CA LYS A 9 -4.46 44.25 -45.58
C LYS A 9 -4.24 43.56 -46.94
N GLY A 10 -5.29 43.00 -47.54
CA GLY A 10 -5.27 42.35 -48.85
C GLY A 10 -4.86 40.87 -48.85
N HIS A 11 -4.65 40.22 -47.70
CA HIS A 11 -4.35 38.79 -47.64
C HIS A 11 -5.60 37.93 -47.86
N ALA A 12 -5.44 36.81 -48.56
CA ALA A 12 -6.49 35.83 -48.76
C ALA A 12 -6.81 35.05 -47.47
N LEU A 13 -8.10 34.99 -47.13
CA LEU A 13 -8.65 34.24 -45.99
C LEU A 13 -9.14 32.85 -46.44
N ARG A 14 -8.85 31.83 -45.62
CA ARG A 14 -9.29 30.43 -45.80
C ARG A 14 -10.77 30.28 -45.41
N LYS A 15 -11.37 29.14 -45.78
CA LYS A 15 -12.77 28.81 -45.42
C LYS A 15 -12.91 28.75 -43.89
N GLY A 16 -13.82 29.56 -43.33
CA GLY A 16 -14.03 29.67 -41.88
C GLY A 16 -13.26 30.81 -41.21
N GLU A 17 -12.24 31.38 -41.87
CA GLU A 17 -11.51 32.56 -41.39
C GLU A 17 -12.29 33.86 -41.68
N TYR A 18 -12.28 34.82 -40.76
CA TYR A 18 -12.78 36.17 -40.97
C TYR A 18 -12.05 37.17 -40.07
N GLN A 19 -12.00 38.43 -40.48
CA GLN A 19 -11.51 39.52 -39.64
C GLN A 19 -12.69 40.24 -39.01
N ARG A 20 -12.65 40.46 -37.70
CA ARG A 20 -13.71 41.19 -36.98
C ARG A 20 -13.60 42.69 -37.24
N SER A 21 -14.73 43.31 -37.52
CA SER A 21 -14.83 44.76 -37.72
C SER A 21 -14.68 45.58 -36.44
N GLN A 22 -14.99 44.99 -35.28
CA GLN A 22 -15.02 45.67 -33.98
C GLN A 22 -13.62 45.88 -33.37
N ASP A 23 -12.74 44.89 -33.44
CA ASP A 23 -11.45 44.85 -32.74
C ASP A 23 -10.27 44.52 -33.68
N GLY A 24 -10.52 44.34 -34.98
CA GLY A 24 -9.51 44.02 -36.00
C GLY A 24 -8.89 42.62 -35.87
N ARG A 25 -9.31 41.81 -34.89
CA ARG A 25 -8.77 40.47 -34.64
C ARG A 25 -9.21 39.48 -35.72
N TYR A 26 -8.37 38.49 -35.97
CA TYR A 26 -8.72 37.37 -36.84
C TYR A 26 -9.45 36.30 -36.04
N ALA A 27 -10.44 35.69 -36.68
CA ALA A 27 -11.28 34.66 -36.10
C ALA A 27 -11.42 33.48 -37.06
N TYR A 28 -11.47 32.27 -36.53
CA TYR A 28 -11.75 31.05 -37.28
C TYR A 28 -12.90 30.29 -36.62
N SER A 29 -14.01 30.15 -37.34
CA SER A 29 -15.17 29.38 -36.87
C SER A 29 -15.16 27.96 -37.40
N TYR A 30 -15.37 26.99 -36.52
CA TYR A 30 -15.44 25.57 -36.81
C TYR A 30 -16.56 24.89 -36.02
N THR A 31 -16.92 23.67 -36.40
CA THR A 31 -17.84 22.81 -35.64
C THR A 31 -17.03 21.76 -34.90
N ASP A 32 -17.26 21.61 -33.60
CA ASP A 32 -16.59 20.58 -32.79
C ASP A 32 -17.15 19.18 -33.06
N ALA A 33 -16.51 18.15 -32.49
CA ALA A 33 -16.95 16.75 -32.63
C ALA A 33 -18.34 16.48 -32.02
N LEU A 34 -18.84 17.38 -31.17
CA LEU A 34 -20.15 17.33 -30.52
C LEU A 34 -21.22 18.13 -31.29
N GLY A 35 -20.89 18.68 -32.46
CA GLY A 35 -21.80 19.44 -33.32
C GLY A 35 -21.97 20.92 -32.95
N ASN A 36 -21.26 21.44 -31.94
CA ASN A 36 -21.36 22.83 -31.53
C ASN A 36 -20.43 23.74 -32.34
N ARG A 37 -20.94 24.92 -32.71
CA ARG A 37 -20.15 25.93 -33.43
C ARG A 37 -19.26 26.70 -32.45
N ARG A 38 -17.95 26.68 -32.68
CA ARG A 38 -16.94 27.36 -31.86
C ARG A 38 -16.08 28.29 -32.71
N THR A 39 -15.45 29.26 -32.07
CA THR A 39 -14.59 30.25 -32.73
C THR A 39 -13.33 30.47 -31.92
N ILE A 40 -12.17 30.40 -32.59
CA ILE A 40 -10.87 30.80 -32.03
C ILE A 40 -10.48 32.18 -32.55
N TYR A 41 -9.68 32.91 -31.77
CA TYR A 41 -9.26 34.27 -32.08
C TYR A 41 -7.73 34.40 -32.02
N ALA A 42 -7.19 35.30 -32.84
CA ALA A 42 -5.78 35.66 -32.85
C ALA A 42 -5.59 37.13 -33.27
N VAL A 43 -4.46 37.73 -32.88
CA VAL A 43 -4.16 39.13 -33.21
C VAL A 43 -3.62 39.25 -34.63
N ASP A 44 -2.93 38.21 -35.11
CA ASP A 44 -2.42 38.13 -36.49
C ASP A 44 -2.88 36.86 -37.22
N LEU A 45 -2.81 36.90 -38.54
CA LEU A 45 -3.27 35.82 -39.43
C LEU A 45 -2.37 34.57 -39.36
N ARG A 46 -1.09 34.72 -38.98
CA ARG A 46 -0.14 33.61 -38.88
C ARG A 46 -0.40 32.79 -37.62
N GLU A 47 -0.59 33.47 -36.48
CA GLU A 47 -0.98 32.90 -35.20
C GLU A 47 -2.34 32.19 -35.32
N LEU A 48 -3.32 32.79 -36.03
CA LEU A 48 -4.60 32.13 -36.32
C LEU A 48 -4.40 30.79 -37.03
N ARG A 49 -3.53 30.75 -38.05
CA ARG A 49 -3.27 29.55 -38.84
C ARG A 49 -2.51 28.48 -38.08
N ILE A 50 -1.57 28.86 -37.21
CA ILE A 50 -0.92 27.91 -36.30
C ILE A 50 -1.96 27.26 -35.38
N LYS A 51 -2.88 28.06 -34.83
CA LYS A 51 -4.00 27.54 -34.02
C LYS A 51 -4.97 26.68 -34.85
N GLU A 52 -5.26 27.05 -36.09
CA GLU A 52 -6.08 26.27 -37.03
C GLU A 52 -5.46 24.91 -37.34
N ASP A 53 -4.17 24.87 -37.69
CA ASP A 53 -3.48 23.63 -38.05
C ASP A 53 -3.35 22.69 -36.84
N GLN A 54 -3.08 23.25 -35.65
CA GLN A 54 -3.12 22.50 -34.39
C GLN A 54 -4.51 21.92 -34.13
N LEU A 55 -5.56 22.72 -34.33
CA LEU A 55 -6.95 22.30 -34.14
C LEU A 55 -7.36 21.19 -35.11
N LYS A 56 -7.01 21.30 -36.39
CA LYS A 56 -7.26 20.26 -37.39
C LYS A 56 -6.56 18.96 -37.05
N LYS A 57 -5.29 19.02 -36.63
CA LYS A 57 -4.53 17.85 -36.18
C LYS A 57 -5.21 17.18 -34.99
N ASN A 58 -5.78 17.95 -34.08
CA ASN A 58 -6.48 17.42 -32.91
C ASN A 58 -7.88 16.87 -33.23
N GLN A 59 -8.59 17.46 -34.19
CA GLN A 59 -9.88 16.94 -34.67
C GLN A 59 -9.74 15.63 -35.45
N LEU A 60 -8.68 15.50 -36.27
CA LEU A 60 -8.36 14.24 -36.94
C LEU A 60 -8.06 13.11 -35.95
N ASP A 61 -7.53 13.47 -34.78
CA ASP A 61 -7.19 12.54 -33.71
C ASP A 61 -8.34 12.36 -32.69
N GLY A 62 -9.52 12.95 -32.90
CA GLY A 62 -10.71 12.73 -32.06
C GLY A 62 -10.72 13.37 -30.67
N LEU A 63 -9.78 14.27 -30.37
CA LEU A 63 -9.52 14.73 -28.99
C LEU A 63 -10.54 15.76 -28.46
N ASP A 64 -11.07 15.56 -27.24
CA ASP A 64 -11.89 16.54 -26.52
C ASP A 64 -11.03 17.51 -25.68
N LEU A 65 -10.31 18.39 -26.40
CA LEU A 65 -9.39 19.34 -25.79
C LEU A 65 -10.05 20.39 -24.91
N TYR A 66 -11.34 20.68 -25.12
CA TYR A 66 -12.03 21.65 -24.30
C TYR A 66 -12.23 21.17 -22.88
N THR A 67 -12.52 19.87 -22.74
CA THR A 67 -12.56 19.23 -21.44
C THR A 67 -11.16 19.23 -20.82
N ALA A 68 -10.09 18.99 -21.59
CA ALA A 68 -8.71 19.02 -21.09
C ALA A 68 -8.28 20.40 -20.54
N GLU A 69 -8.57 21.48 -21.27
CA GLU A 69 -8.17 22.85 -20.90
C GLU A 69 -8.90 23.41 -19.66
N LYS A 70 -10.00 22.76 -19.24
CA LYS A 70 -10.83 23.18 -18.11
C LYS A 70 -10.78 22.24 -16.91
N THR A 71 -10.34 21.00 -17.12
CA THR A 71 -10.32 19.98 -16.08
C THR A 71 -9.03 20.09 -15.27
N THR A 72 -9.17 20.23 -13.95
CA THR A 72 -8.02 20.12 -13.03
C THR A 72 -7.73 18.67 -12.70
N LEU A 73 -6.52 18.38 -12.21
CA LEU A 73 -6.17 17.05 -11.75
C LEU A 73 -7.10 16.56 -10.62
N ASN A 74 -7.53 17.46 -9.72
CA ASN A 74 -8.55 17.16 -8.69
C ASN A 74 -9.85 16.64 -9.31
N GLN A 75 -10.37 17.33 -10.32
CA GLN A 75 -11.61 16.92 -10.99
C GLN A 75 -11.45 15.58 -11.73
N LEU A 76 -10.28 15.35 -12.34
CA LEU A 76 -9.96 14.08 -12.99
C LEU A 76 -9.92 12.93 -11.97
N PHE A 77 -9.23 13.13 -10.84
CA PHE A 77 -9.14 12.14 -9.78
C PHE A 77 -10.51 11.83 -9.16
N ASP A 78 -11.31 12.86 -8.86
CA ASP A 78 -12.65 12.70 -8.29
C ASP A 78 -13.56 11.90 -9.26
N ARG A 79 -13.45 12.13 -10.57
CA ARG A 79 -14.12 11.29 -11.58
C ARG A 79 -13.60 9.86 -11.57
N TYR A 80 -12.28 9.68 -11.57
CA TYR A 80 -11.62 8.37 -11.57
C TYR A 80 -12.05 7.52 -10.37
N ILE A 81 -12.03 8.08 -9.16
CA ILE A 81 -12.34 7.33 -7.94
C ILE A 81 -13.82 6.92 -7.86
N LEU A 82 -14.73 7.67 -8.50
CA LEU A 82 -16.15 7.32 -8.65
C LEU A 82 -16.36 6.11 -9.56
N THR A 83 -15.51 5.90 -10.58
CA THR A 83 -15.57 4.70 -11.43
C THR A 83 -15.21 3.42 -10.69
N LYS A 84 -14.44 3.52 -9.60
CA LYS A 84 -13.90 2.37 -8.86
C LYS A 84 -14.89 1.80 -7.86
N ARG A 85 -15.97 1.20 -8.37
CA ARG A 85 -17.01 0.54 -7.56
C ARG A 85 -16.59 -0.80 -6.97
N ASN A 86 -15.70 -1.53 -7.64
CA ASN A 86 -15.27 -2.88 -7.24
C ASN A 86 -14.03 -2.89 -6.32
N LEU A 87 -13.55 -1.72 -5.86
CA LEU A 87 -12.45 -1.66 -4.91
C LEU A 87 -12.93 -1.94 -3.48
N ARG A 88 -12.08 -2.60 -2.69
CA ARG A 88 -12.33 -2.70 -1.25
C ARG A 88 -12.37 -1.30 -0.64
N LYS A 89 -13.22 -1.13 0.38
CA LYS A 89 -13.35 0.11 1.14
C LYS A 89 -11.97 0.59 1.64
N THR A 90 -11.15 -0.31 2.19
CA THR A 90 -9.77 -0.03 2.61
C THR A 90 -8.89 0.52 1.48
N THR A 91 -8.92 -0.11 0.30
CA THR A 91 -8.14 0.34 -0.87
C THR A 91 -8.59 1.71 -1.35
N LYS A 92 -9.91 1.94 -1.44
CA LYS A 92 -10.48 3.21 -1.84
C LYS A 92 -10.13 4.33 -0.85
N SER A 93 -10.27 4.07 0.46
CA SER A 93 -9.84 4.99 1.50
C SER A 93 -8.35 5.31 1.41
N GLY A 94 -7.51 4.31 1.13
CA GLY A 94 -6.07 4.51 0.93
C GLY A 94 -5.77 5.43 -0.25
N TYR A 95 -6.42 5.22 -1.40
CA TYR A 95 -6.25 6.09 -2.57
C TYR A 95 -6.67 7.53 -2.30
N ILE A 96 -7.82 7.73 -1.66
CA ILE A 96 -8.30 9.05 -1.27
C ILE A 96 -7.32 9.71 -0.31
N TYR A 97 -6.92 9.00 0.75
CA TYR A 97 -5.95 9.53 1.72
C TYR A 97 -4.63 9.94 1.05
N THR A 98 -4.06 9.09 0.20
CA THR A 98 -2.82 9.40 -0.52
C THR A 98 -2.99 10.63 -1.41
N TYR A 99 -4.10 10.74 -2.13
CA TYR A 99 -4.35 11.88 -3.00
C TYR A 99 -4.57 13.17 -2.20
N ASP A 100 -5.42 13.13 -1.18
CA ASP A 100 -5.77 14.27 -0.34
C ASP A 100 -4.54 14.81 0.37
N HIS A 101 -3.69 13.92 0.90
CA HIS A 101 -2.54 14.31 1.70
C HIS A 101 -1.35 14.82 0.88
N TYR A 102 -1.13 14.29 -0.33
CA TYR A 102 0.08 14.62 -1.11
C TYR A 102 -0.18 15.42 -2.39
N VAL A 103 -1.41 15.41 -2.92
CA VAL A 103 -1.71 15.96 -4.25
C VAL A 103 -2.72 17.10 -4.18
N ARG A 104 -3.82 16.93 -3.44
CA ARG A 104 -5.04 17.74 -3.58
C ARG A 104 -4.84 19.26 -3.44
N ASP A 105 -4.07 19.68 -2.43
CA ASP A 105 -3.90 21.11 -2.09
C ASP A 105 -2.78 21.81 -2.88
N GLY A 106 -2.04 21.08 -3.72
CA GLY A 106 -0.93 21.60 -4.50
C GLY A 106 -1.01 21.18 -5.96
N PHE A 107 -0.32 20.09 -6.31
CA PHE A 107 -0.22 19.58 -7.68
C PHE A 107 -1.60 19.27 -8.31
N GLY A 108 -2.58 18.89 -7.48
CA GLY A 108 -3.96 18.62 -7.87
C GLY A 108 -4.74 19.82 -8.44
N LEU A 109 -4.29 21.04 -8.15
CA LEU A 109 -4.92 22.28 -8.63
C LEU A 109 -4.55 22.59 -10.10
N GLN A 110 -3.51 21.96 -10.63
CA GLN A 110 -3.06 22.18 -12.01
C GLN A 110 -4.05 21.61 -13.03
N ARG A 111 -4.11 22.22 -14.20
CA ARG A 111 -4.90 21.74 -15.33
C ARG A 111 -4.21 20.56 -15.98
N ILE A 112 -4.97 19.52 -16.31
CA ILE A 112 -4.39 18.30 -16.87
C ILE A 112 -3.73 18.52 -18.25
N SER A 113 -4.14 19.56 -18.98
CA SER A 113 -3.52 19.98 -20.25
C SER A 113 -2.11 20.56 -20.07
N ASP A 114 -1.83 21.12 -18.91
CA ASP A 114 -0.61 21.88 -18.65
C ASP A 114 0.47 21.01 -17.97
N ILE A 115 0.06 19.89 -17.38
CA ILE A 115 0.95 18.94 -16.70
C ILE A 115 1.77 18.15 -17.72
N LYS A 116 3.09 18.35 -17.70
CA LYS A 116 4.05 17.62 -18.51
C LYS A 116 4.80 16.58 -17.69
N TYR A 117 5.50 15.69 -18.39
CA TYR A 117 6.41 14.73 -17.78
C TYR A 117 7.38 15.36 -16.77
N SER A 118 7.99 16.49 -17.14
CA SER A 118 8.93 17.22 -16.28
C SER A 118 8.30 17.70 -14.99
N ASP A 119 7.02 18.09 -15.01
CA ASP A 119 6.32 18.62 -13.85
C ASP A 119 6.00 17.49 -12.86
N VAL A 120 5.62 16.31 -13.38
CA VAL A 120 5.42 15.10 -12.56
C VAL A 120 6.75 14.66 -11.94
N LEU A 121 7.84 14.65 -12.72
CA LEU A 121 9.17 14.29 -12.22
C LEU A 121 9.64 15.23 -11.11
N TYR A 122 9.51 16.55 -11.31
CA TYR A 122 9.85 17.55 -10.30
C TYR A 122 8.99 17.40 -9.05
N PHE A 123 7.69 17.16 -9.22
CA PHE A 123 6.79 16.90 -8.09
C PHE A 123 7.21 15.67 -7.29
N TYR A 124 7.57 14.56 -7.95
CA TYR A 124 8.04 13.36 -7.24
C TYR A 124 9.39 13.59 -6.57
N GLN A 125 10.31 14.34 -7.18
CA GLN A 125 11.57 14.74 -6.54
C GLN A 125 11.33 15.59 -5.31
N HIS A 126 10.41 16.57 -5.37
CA HIS A 126 10.01 17.37 -4.22
C HIS A 126 9.48 16.49 -3.07
N LEU A 127 8.65 15.47 -3.38
CA LEU A 127 8.17 14.52 -2.38
C LEU A 127 9.32 13.71 -1.74
N LEU A 128 10.34 13.34 -2.49
CA LEU A 128 11.48 12.57 -1.97
C LEU A 128 12.45 13.42 -1.16
N GLU A 129 12.83 14.58 -1.68
CA GLU A 129 13.95 15.39 -1.20
C GLU A 129 13.49 16.40 -0.13
N GLU A 130 12.40 17.12 -0.39
CA GLU A 130 11.92 18.18 0.52
C GLU A 130 10.99 17.61 1.59
N GLN A 131 10.10 16.70 1.22
CA GLN A 131 9.18 16.04 2.16
C GLN A 131 9.77 14.79 2.82
N ASN A 132 11.00 14.40 2.46
CA ASN A 132 11.71 13.23 3.00
C ASN A 132 10.90 11.93 2.93
N LEU A 133 10.08 11.76 1.89
CA LEU A 133 9.27 10.55 1.72
C LEU A 133 10.09 9.42 1.12
N SER A 134 9.70 8.19 1.44
CA SER A 134 10.28 7.01 0.80
C SER A 134 9.84 6.88 -0.65
N VAL A 135 10.67 6.25 -1.50
CA VAL A 135 10.28 5.91 -2.89
C VAL A 135 9.03 5.05 -2.93
N TYR A 136 8.81 4.17 -1.95
CA TYR A 136 7.58 3.40 -1.83
C TYR A 136 6.35 4.30 -1.62
N THR A 137 6.47 5.36 -0.81
CA THR A 137 5.38 6.32 -0.62
C THR A 137 5.07 7.06 -1.91
N VAL A 138 6.10 7.49 -2.65
CA VAL A 138 5.94 8.14 -3.96
C VAL A 138 5.35 7.17 -4.99
N ASP A 139 5.72 5.89 -4.96
CA ASP A 139 5.13 4.85 -5.80
C ASP A 139 3.63 4.68 -5.51
N ASN A 140 3.18 4.84 -4.26
CA ASN A 140 1.75 4.86 -3.93
C ASN A 140 1.04 6.10 -4.52
N VAL A 141 1.66 7.28 -4.47
CA VAL A 141 1.13 8.48 -5.14
C VAL A 141 1.02 8.23 -6.65
N HIS A 142 2.05 7.63 -7.25
CA HIS A 142 2.05 7.25 -8.65
C HIS A 142 0.96 6.24 -9.00
N CYS A 143 0.74 5.22 -8.18
CA CYS A 143 -0.34 4.22 -8.36
C CYS A 143 -1.74 4.85 -8.35
N VAL A 144 -1.89 6.04 -7.77
CA VAL A 144 -3.14 6.80 -7.79
C VAL A 144 -3.23 7.70 -9.02
N LEU A 145 -2.15 8.42 -9.34
CA LEU A 145 -2.13 9.37 -10.45
C LEU A 145 -2.11 8.72 -11.82
N HIS A 146 -1.28 7.70 -12.02
CA HIS A 146 -1.07 7.09 -13.33
C HIS A 146 -2.37 6.54 -13.93
N PRO A 147 -3.19 5.74 -13.21
CA PRO A 147 -4.45 5.26 -13.76
C PRO A 147 -5.50 6.36 -13.98
N ALA A 148 -5.44 7.47 -13.23
CA ALA A 148 -6.33 8.61 -13.44
C ALA A 148 -6.00 9.32 -14.76
N PHE A 149 -4.70 9.52 -15.06
CA PHE A 149 -4.26 10.03 -16.36
C PHE A 149 -4.51 9.04 -17.49
N ASP A 150 -4.37 7.72 -17.28
CA ASP A 150 -4.73 6.71 -18.28
C ASP A 150 -6.20 6.80 -18.66
N MET A 151 -7.09 7.04 -17.69
CA MET A 151 -8.51 7.27 -17.97
C MET A 151 -8.71 8.49 -18.88
N ALA A 152 -8.02 9.60 -18.60
CA ALA A 152 -8.07 10.78 -19.46
C ALA A 152 -7.52 10.53 -20.88
N VAL A 153 -6.51 9.67 -21.02
CA VAL A 153 -5.98 9.27 -22.34
C VAL A 153 -6.99 8.40 -23.09
N ARG A 154 -7.62 7.43 -22.41
CA ARG A 154 -8.65 6.55 -23.01
C ARG A 154 -9.92 7.29 -23.42
N ASP A 155 -10.23 8.38 -22.72
CA ASP A 155 -11.37 9.25 -23.04
C ASP A 155 -11.01 10.30 -24.12
N ASP A 156 -9.85 10.18 -24.78
CA ASP A 156 -9.33 11.11 -25.78
C ASP A 156 -9.23 12.58 -25.28
N ILE A 157 -9.12 12.77 -23.96
CA ILE A 157 -8.92 14.09 -23.33
C ILE A 157 -7.44 14.46 -23.40
N LEU A 158 -6.55 13.49 -23.22
CA LEU A 158 -5.10 13.66 -23.32
C LEU A 158 -4.51 12.76 -24.41
N ARG A 159 -3.51 13.27 -25.12
CA ARG A 159 -2.78 12.47 -26.12
C ARG A 159 -1.88 11.41 -25.52
N ARG A 160 -1.32 11.69 -24.34
CA ARG A 160 -0.30 10.87 -23.67
C ARG A 160 -0.43 11.04 -22.17
N ASN A 161 -0.06 10.01 -21.42
CA ASN A 161 -0.06 10.07 -19.96
C ASN A 161 1.26 10.75 -19.50
N PRO A 162 1.20 11.90 -18.80
CA PRO A 162 2.39 12.62 -18.36
C PRO A 162 3.18 11.86 -17.28
N THR A 163 2.60 10.83 -16.67
CA THR A 163 3.25 10.03 -15.62
C THR A 163 4.02 8.83 -16.18
N ASP A 164 3.91 8.54 -17.47
CA ASP A 164 4.55 7.39 -18.10
C ASP A 164 6.06 7.38 -17.87
N ASN A 165 6.60 6.25 -17.40
CA ASN A 165 8.02 6.01 -17.14
C ASN A 165 8.71 6.89 -16.08
N VAL A 166 7.99 7.81 -15.40
CA VAL A 166 8.60 8.68 -14.37
C VAL A 166 9.23 7.86 -13.23
N MET A 167 8.52 6.85 -12.73
CA MET A 167 9.04 6.00 -11.64
C MET A 167 10.28 5.19 -12.04
N ALA A 168 10.42 4.82 -13.32
CA ALA A 168 11.59 4.11 -13.79
C ALA A 168 12.85 4.99 -13.75
N GLU A 169 12.71 6.30 -13.99
CA GLU A 169 13.80 7.25 -13.85
C GLU A 169 14.23 7.42 -12.38
N LEU A 170 13.27 7.46 -11.45
CA LEU A 170 13.54 7.61 -10.02
C LEU A 170 14.16 6.34 -9.40
N LYS A 171 13.64 5.16 -9.73
CA LYS A 171 14.10 3.88 -9.16
C LYS A 171 15.53 3.50 -9.58
N ARG A 172 16.05 4.03 -10.70
CA ARG A 172 17.46 3.83 -11.11
C ARG A 172 18.47 4.42 -10.14
N LYS A 173 18.06 5.39 -9.31
CA LYS A 173 18.96 6.09 -8.36
C LYS A 173 19.04 5.42 -6.98
N GLU A 174 18.13 4.51 -6.63
CA GLU A 174 18.16 3.82 -5.33
C GLU A 174 18.87 2.46 -5.42
N GLY A 175 19.79 2.21 -4.48
CA GLY A 175 20.44 0.91 -4.31
C GLY A 175 19.43 -0.20 -3.97
N LYS A 176 19.62 -1.39 -4.54
CA LYS A 176 18.70 -2.54 -4.50
C LYS A 176 18.37 -3.14 -3.11
N ASN A 177 18.88 -2.58 -2.01
CA ASN A 177 18.85 -3.23 -0.68
C ASN A 177 18.00 -2.52 0.38
N LYS A 178 17.23 -1.47 0.06
CA LYS A 178 16.29 -0.89 1.02
C LYS A 178 15.01 -1.74 1.10
N GLY A 179 14.84 -2.50 2.18
CA GLY A 179 13.54 -3.09 2.55
C GLY A 179 13.48 -4.61 2.75
N ILE A 180 14.61 -5.31 2.79
CA ILE A 180 14.61 -6.74 3.14
C ILE A 180 14.19 -6.88 4.61
N ARG A 181 13.11 -7.63 4.87
CA ARG A 181 12.61 -7.90 6.22
C ARG A 181 13.28 -9.14 6.76
N HIS A 182 14.25 -8.98 7.65
CA HIS A 182 14.91 -10.12 8.26
C HIS A 182 14.04 -10.78 9.34
N ALA A 183 14.01 -12.11 9.34
CA ALA A 183 13.44 -12.89 10.44
C ALA A 183 14.27 -12.72 11.72
N LEU A 184 13.64 -12.87 12.88
CA LEU A 184 14.36 -12.98 14.15
C LEU A 184 15.17 -14.27 14.17
N THR A 185 16.40 -14.24 14.70
CA THR A 185 17.16 -15.48 14.94
C THR A 185 16.47 -16.34 16.00
N LYS A 186 16.83 -17.62 16.11
CA LYS A 186 16.26 -18.54 17.12
C LYS A 186 16.50 -18.02 18.55
N GLU A 187 17.69 -17.46 18.79
CA GLU A 187 18.06 -16.87 20.09
C GLU A 187 17.25 -15.60 20.38
N GLN A 188 17.05 -14.74 19.37
CA GLN A 188 16.23 -13.53 19.51
C GLN A 188 14.76 -13.87 19.75
N GLN A 189 14.21 -14.84 19.01
CA GLN A 189 12.83 -15.32 19.20
C GLN A 189 12.64 -15.87 20.62
N ARG A 190 13.55 -16.73 21.08
CA ARG A 190 13.52 -17.28 22.45
C ARG A 190 13.67 -16.20 23.50
N ALA A 191 14.60 -15.26 23.31
CA ALA A 191 14.80 -14.13 24.21
C ALA A 191 13.54 -13.27 24.34
N PHE A 192 12.87 -12.98 23.21
CA PHE A 192 11.63 -12.21 23.18
C PHE A 192 10.50 -12.92 23.94
N LEU A 193 10.20 -14.18 23.62
CA LEU A 193 9.13 -14.92 24.30
C LEU A 193 9.41 -15.15 25.78
N ASN A 194 10.65 -15.52 26.14
CA ASN A 194 11.01 -15.73 27.54
C ASN A 194 10.92 -14.44 28.36
N TYR A 195 11.31 -13.30 27.80
CA TYR A 195 11.21 -12.02 28.51
C TYR A 195 9.76 -11.66 28.80
N ILE A 196 8.85 -11.92 27.87
CA ILE A 196 7.41 -11.68 28.04
C ILE A 196 6.84 -12.64 29.08
N ALA A 197 7.15 -13.94 28.97
CA ALA A 197 6.68 -14.98 29.88
C ALA A 197 7.08 -14.74 31.34
N ASN A 198 8.24 -14.10 31.58
CA ASN A 198 8.78 -13.86 32.92
C ASN A 198 8.59 -12.40 33.41
N SER A 199 7.87 -11.56 32.66
CA SER A 199 7.66 -10.17 33.02
C SER A 199 6.24 -9.94 33.54
N PRO A 200 6.06 -9.53 34.82
CA PRO A 200 4.73 -9.18 35.34
C PRO A 200 4.04 -8.07 34.54
N ILE A 201 4.81 -7.23 33.85
CA ILE A 201 4.31 -6.11 33.06
C ILE A 201 3.84 -6.59 31.68
N TYR A 202 4.56 -7.52 31.05
CA TYR A 202 4.32 -7.89 29.65
C TYR A 202 3.64 -9.25 29.47
N TYR A 203 3.50 -10.06 30.53
CA TYR A 203 2.97 -11.42 30.47
C TYR A 203 1.62 -11.53 29.75
N HIS A 204 0.73 -10.55 29.90
CA HIS A 204 -0.55 -10.49 29.20
C HIS A 204 -0.46 -10.46 27.66
N TRP A 205 0.71 -10.20 27.08
CA TRP A 205 0.95 -10.30 25.63
C TRP A 205 1.44 -11.68 25.18
N TRP A 206 1.79 -12.56 26.12
CA TRP A 206 2.42 -13.84 25.83
C TRP A 206 1.55 -14.69 24.90
N SER A 207 0.26 -14.84 25.21
CA SER A 207 -0.69 -15.62 24.40
C SER A 207 -0.73 -15.16 22.94
N LEU A 208 -0.88 -13.85 22.71
CA LEU A 208 -0.94 -13.27 21.36
C LEU A 208 0.36 -13.46 20.58
N PHE A 209 1.53 -13.24 21.20
CA PHE A 209 2.81 -13.38 20.49
C PHE A 209 3.18 -14.84 20.23
N THR A 210 2.86 -15.75 21.16
CA THR A 210 2.99 -17.20 20.94
C THR A 210 2.09 -17.64 19.79
N PHE A 211 0.83 -17.18 19.75
CA PHE A 211 -0.08 -17.45 18.63
C PHE A 211 0.47 -16.94 17.29
N LEU A 212 0.96 -15.70 17.22
CA LEU A 212 1.53 -15.13 15.98
C LEU A 212 2.76 -15.90 15.49
N LEU A 213 3.65 -16.28 16.39
CA LEU A 213 4.87 -17.04 16.08
C LEU A 213 4.61 -18.52 15.81
N GLY A 214 3.53 -19.09 16.33
CA GLY A 214 3.17 -20.50 16.15
C GLY A 214 2.23 -20.78 14.97
N THR A 215 1.51 -19.76 14.48
CA THR A 215 0.58 -19.91 13.35
C THR A 215 1.01 -19.16 12.09
N GLY A 216 1.88 -18.15 12.21
CA GLY A 216 2.24 -17.29 11.09
C GLY A 216 1.10 -16.44 10.55
N CYS A 217 0.01 -16.24 11.31
CA CYS A 217 -1.10 -15.41 10.88
C CYS A 217 -0.69 -13.94 10.68
N ARG A 218 -1.37 -13.25 9.77
CA ARG A 218 -1.25 -11.78 9.68
C ARG A 218 -1.87 -11.17 10.93
N ILE A 219 -1.41 -9.98 11.33
CA ILE A 219 -1.90 -9.33 12.55
C ILE A 219 -3.42 -9.11 12.56
N GLY A 220 -4.02 -8.76 11.42
CA GLY A 220 -5.47 -8.63 11.30
C GLY A 220 -6.23 -9.95 11.39
N GLU A 221 -5.61 -11.07 10.97
CA GLU A 221 -6.17 -12.42 11.15
C GLU A 221 -6.10 -12.82 12.63
N ALA A 222 -4.96 -12.58 13.30
CA ALA A 222 -4.79 -12.90 14.71
C ALA A 222 -5.75 -12.09 15.61
N ILE A 223 -5.87 -10.78 15.40
CA ILE A 223 -6.80 -9.93 16.16
C ILE A 223 -8.27 -10.28 15.85
N GLY A 224 -8.53 -10.77 14.63
CA GLY A 224 -9.87 -11.14 14.21
C GLY A 224 -10.32 -12.50 14.68
N ILE A 225 -9.42 -13.39 15.11
CA ILE A 225 -9.78 -14.76 15.47
C ILE A 225 -10.82 -14.80 16.59
N ARG A 226 -11.79 -15.71 16.50
CA ARG A 226 -12.85 -15.89 17.49
C ARG A 226 -12.75 -17.26 18.12
N TRP A 227 -13.41 -17.43 19.26
CA TRP A 227 -13.48 -18.72 19.94
C TRP A 227 -14.10 -19.83 19.07
N GLU A 228 -15.05 -19.49 18.20
CA GLU A 228 -15.67 -20.45 17.27
C GLU A 228 -14.77 -20.88 16.11
N ASP A 229 -13.68 -20.16 15.83
CA ASP A 229 -12.73 -20.52 14.78
C ASP A 229 -11.66 -21.52 15.27
N VAL A 230 -11.67 -21.86 16.56
CA VAL A 230 -10.68 -22.73 17.21
C VAL A 230 -11.34 -24.03 17.65
N ASP A 231 -10.87 -25.13 17.07
CA ASP A 231 -11.23 -26.50 17.46
C ASP A 231 -10.14 -27.06 18.38
N PHE A 232 -10.45 -27.13 19.69
CA PHE A 232 -9.54 -27.65 20.71
C PHE A 232 -9.44 -29.18 20.69
N ASP A 233 -10.50 -29.87 20.25
CA ASP A 233 -10.56 -31.34 20.23
C ASP A 233 -9.69 -31.89 19.10
N ASP A 234 -9.83 -31.31 17.91
CA ASP A 234 -9.09 -31.72 16.71
C ASP A 234 -7.81 -30.88 16.47
N ARG A 235 -7.50 -29.96 17.41
CA ARG A 235 -6.32 -29.08 17.41
C ARG A 235 -6.14 -28.31 16.10
N LYS A 236 -7.18 -27.62 15.66
CA LYS A 236 -7.23 -26.88 14.39
C LYS A 236 -7.69 -25.45 14.57
N ILE A 237 -7.10 -24.54 13.80
CA ILE A 237 -7.46 -23.12 13.78
C ILE A 237 -7.91 -22.76 12.36
N SER A 238 -9.13 -22.28 12.22
CA SER A 238 -9.72 -21.85 10.95
C SER A 238 -9.42 -20.36 10.71
N ILE A 239 -8.52 -20.07 9.77
CA ILE A 239 -8.25 -18.70 9.34
C ILE A 239 -9.12 -18.39 8.13
N ASN A 240 -10.25 -17.72 8.37
CA ASN A 240 -11.26 -17.45 7.34
C ASN A 240 -11.70 -15.97 7.26
N HIS A 241 -11.18 -15.10 8.12
CA HIS A 241 -11.44 -13.65 8.08
C HIS A 241 -10.27 -12.86 8.71
N SER A 242 -10.38 -11.54 8.67
CA SER A 242 -9.41 -10.61 9.27
C SER A 242 -10.10 -9.33 9.69
N ILE A 243 -9.60 -8.68 10.73
CA ILE A 243 -10.05 -7.34 11.13
C ILE A 243 -9.11 -6.30 10.52
N SER A 244 -9.70 -5.31 9.86
CA SER A 244 -9.00 -4.13 9.33
C SER A 244 -9.45 -2.88 10.09
N TYR A 245 -8.50 -2.01 10.42
CA TYR A 245 -8.78 -0.70 11.01
C TYR A 245 -8.30 0.39 10.06
N PHE A 246 -9.21 1.24 9.59
CA PHE A 246 -8.90 2.27 8.59
C PHE A 246 -9.88 3.44 8.68
N PRO A 247 -9.47 4.63 8.20
CA PRO A 247 -10.40 5.76 8.07
C PRO A 247 -11.43 5.47 6.98
N HIS A 248 -12.71 5.68 7.29
CA HIS A 248 -13.81 5.66 6.34
C HIS A 248 -14.68 6.90 6.54
N ASN A 249 -15.31 7.35 5.46
CA ASN A 249 -16.31 8.40 5.52
C ASN A 249 -17.68 7.75 5.74
N GLU A 250 -18.34 8.17 6.80
CA GLU A 250 -19.72 7.82 7.11
C GLU A 250 -20.47 9.14 7.30
N ASP A 251 -21.52 9.37 6.50
CA ASP A 251 -22.32 10.60 6.50
C ASP A 251 -21.52 11.91 6.37
N GLY A 252 -20.45 11.88 5.57
CA GLY A 252 -19.58 13.04 5.34
C GLY A 252 -18.58 13.33 6.47
N VAL A 253 -18.52 12.48 7.50
CA VAL A 253 -17.55 12.58 8.60
C VAL A 253 -16.51 11.47 8.47
N SER A 254 -15.23 11.86 8.49
CA SER A 254 -14.11 10.90 8.55
C SER A 254 -14.05 10.28 9.94
N LYS A 255 -14.31 8.98 10.02
CA LYS A 255 -14.20 8.17 11.24
C LYS A 255 -13.23 7.03 11.00
N CYS A 256 -12.47 6.66 12.03
CA CYS A 256 -11.70 5.43 12.00
C CYS A 256 -12.52 4.31 12.65
N GLY A 257 -12.64 3.19 11.96
CA GLY A 257 -13.47 2.08 12.40
C GLY A 257 -12.82 0.74 12.09
N TYR A 258 -13.27 -0.28 12.81
CA TYR A 258 -12.94 -1.66 12.50
C TYR A 258 -13.94 -2.21 11.49
N MET A 259 -13.47 -3.13 10.64
CA MET A 259 -14.30 -3.83 9.66
C MET A 259 -13.80 -5.25 9.47
N VAL A 260 -14.72 -6.17 9.27
CA VAL A 260 -14.42 -7.54 8.85
C VAL A 260 -14.02 -7.54 7.38
N SER A 261 -12.87 -8.13 7.10
CA SER A 261 -12.32 -8.34 5.77
C SER A 261 -12.19 -9.84 5.51
N LEU A 262 -13.15 -10.38 4.76
CA LEU A 262 -13.10 -11.76 4.28
C LEU A 262 -11.98 -11.93 3.23
N PRO A 263 -11.36 -13.11 3.10
CA PRO A 263 -10.41 -13.42 2.05
C PRO A 263 -10.97 -13.16 0.64
N LYS A 264 -10.12 -12.66 -0.26
CA LYS A 264 -10.49 -12.44 -1.68
C LYS A 264 -10.53 -13.73 -2.49
N THR A 265 -9.79 -14.74 -2.05
CA THR A 265 -9.51 -15.97 -2.78
C THR A 265 -9.61 -17.15 -1.82
N GLU A 266 -9.91 -18.33 -2.35
CA GLU A 266 -9.94 -19.57 -1.58
C GLU A 266 -8.63 -19.81 -0.82
N SER A 267 -7.48 -19.47 -1.41
CA SER A 267 -6.16 -19.61 -0.78
C SER A 267 -5.98 -18.78 0.50
N GLY A 268 -6.84 -17.79 0.75
CA GLY A 268 -6.82 -17.03 1.99
C GLY A 268 -7.60 -17.69 3.13
N VAL A 269 -8.48 -18.65 2.82
CA VAL A 269 -9.15 -19.52 3.78
C VAL A 269 -8.27 -20.74 4.01
N ARG A 270 -7.84 -20.97 5.24
CA ARG A 270 -6.93 -22.08 5.56
C ARG A 270 -7.11 -22.59 6.97
N ILE A 271 -6.81 -23.87 7.16
CA ILE A 271 -6.77 -24.51 8.47
C ILE A 271 -5.32 -24.69 8.87
N ILE A 272 -4.99 -24.27 10.09
CA ILE A 272 -3.66 -24.38 10.66
C ILE A 272 -3.72 -25.38 11.83
N PRO A 273 -2.93 -26.48 11.78
CA PRO A 273 -2.77 -27.35 12.94
C PRO A 273 -2.15 -26.60 14.12
N MET A 274 -2.68 -26.83 15.31
CA MET A 274 -2.26 -26.15 16.53
C MET A 274 -1.01 -26.82 17.10
N LEU A 275 0.05 -26.06 17.30
CA LEU A 275 1.23 -26.49 18.06
C LEU A 275 0.90 -26.51 19.56
N ASP A 276 1.60 -27.35 20.33
CA ASP A 276 1.39 -27.45 21.79
C ASP A 276 1.52 -26.09 22.49
N ASP A 277 2.57 -25.31 22.16
CA ASP A 277 2.75 -23.96 22.71
C ASP A 277 1.58 -23.01 22.39
N VAL A 278 0.94 -23.18 21.22
CA VAL A 278 -0.24 -22.39 20.83
C VAL A 278 -1.46 -22.86 21.59
N PHE A 279 -1.62 -24.16 21.79
CA PHE A 279 -2.70 -24.73 22.60
C PHE A 279 -2.64 -24.18 24.03
N ASP A 280 -1.48 -24.24 24.66
CA ASP A 280 -1.26 -23.74 26.02
C ASP A 280 -1.53 -22.22 26.11
N ALA A 281 -1.12 -21.46 25.10
CA ALA A 281 -1.39 -20.03 25.00
C ALA A 281 -2.90 -19.70 24.90
N LEU A 282 -3.66 -20.50 24.16
CA LEU A 282 -5.11 -20.30 24.00
C LEU A 282 -5.91 -20.79 25.21
N GLU A 283 -5.48 -21.88 25.86
CA GLU A 283 -6.03 -22.33 27.15
C GLU A 283 -5.83 -21.28 28.24
N TYR A 284 -4.63 -20.72 28.33
CA TYR A 284 -4.34 -19.60 29.24
C TYR A 284 -5.29 -18.43 29.00
N GLU A 285 -5.47 -18.00 27.75
CA GLU A 285 -6.39 -16.91 27.41
C GLU A 285 -7.83 -17.25 27.79
N ARG A 286 -8.27 -18.50 27.59
CA ARG A 286 -9.61 -18.97 27.93
C ARG A 286 -9.86 -18.90 29.43
N GLU A 287 -8.88 -19.29 30.24
CA GLU A 287 -8.94 -19.22 31.70
C GLU A 287 -8.98 -17.77 32.18
N GLN A 288 -8.11 -16.90 31.65
CA GLN A 288 -8.13 -15.47 32.00
C GLN A 288 -9.46 -14.80 31.67
N GLN A 289 -10.11 -15.16 30.55
CA GLN A 289 -11.41 -14.61 30.17
C GLN A 289 -12.58 -15.16 30.96
N ARG A 290 -12.46 -16.38 31.52
CA ARG A 290 -13.46 -16.88 32.48
C ARG A 290 -13.52 -16.00 33.74
N GLU A 291 -12.38 -15.46 34.17
CA GLU A 291 -12.29 -14.59 35.34
C GLU A 291 -12.61 -13.13 35.02
N THR A 292 -12.09 -12.61 33.90
CA THR A 292 -12.16 -11.18 33.55
C THR A 292 -13.33 -10.81 32.65
N GLY A 293 -14.02 -11.80 32.09
CA GLY A 293 -15.09 -11.63 31.13
C GLY A 293 -14.62 -11.77 29.67
N TYR A 294 -15.52 -12.29 28.84
CA TYR A 294 -15.31 -12.45 27.40
C TYR A 294 -15.53 -11.14 26.64
N ASN A 295 -14.89 -11.02 25.48
CA ASN A 295 -15.09 -9.91 24.57
C ASN A 295 -16.54 -9.85 24.05
N THR A 296 -17.18 -8.70 24.20
CA THR A 296 -18.58 -8.44 23.77
C THR A 296 -18.67 -7.58 22.50
N THR A 297 -17.54 -7.28 21.86
CA THR A 297 -17.51 -6.44 20.68
C THR A 297 -18.15 -7.18 19.50
N GLU A 298 -19.04 -6.51 18.78
CA GLU A 298 -19.63 -7.00 17.54
C GLU A 298 -19.19 -6.12 16.37
N ILE A 299 -18.69 -6.73 15.29
CA ILE A 299 -18.30 -6.03 14.05
C ILE A 299 -18.85 -6.80 12.88
N ASP A 300 -19.65 -6.12 12.05
CA ASP A 300 -20.26 -6.73 10.85
C ASP A 300 -20.96 -8.08 11.14
N GLY A 301 -21.61 -8.19 12.31
CA GLY A 301 -22.30 -9.41 12.76
C GLY A 301 -21.40 -10.50 13.36
N MET A 302 -20.08 -10.26 13.48
CA MET A 302 -19.14 -11.17 14.12
C MET A 302 -18.82 -10.75 15.56
N SER A 303 -18.87 -11.69 16.50
CA SER A 303 -18.59 -11.49 17.92
C SER A 303 -17.74 -12.64 18.49
N GLY A 304 -17.33 -12.55 19.77
CA GLY A 304 -16.58 -13.62 20.43
C GLY A 304 -15.10 -13.63 20.07
N PHE A 305 -14.53 -12.46 19.80
CA PHE A 305 -13.11 -12.28 19.50
C PHE A 305 -12.22 -12.78 20.64
N LEU A 306 -11.20 -13.57 20.28
CA LEU A 306 -10.35 -14.28 21.22
C LEU A 306 -9.39 -13.34 21.93
N PHE A 307 -8.72 -12.43 21.24
CA PHE A 307 -7.78 -11.51 21.88
C PHE A 307 -8.44 -10.17 22.20
N GLN A 308 -8.37 -9.77 23.47
CA GLN A 308 -8.93 -8.51 23.94
C GLN A 308 -7.89 -7.58 24.55
N ASN A 309 -8.20 -6.29 24.52
CA ASN A 309 -7.41 -5.26 25.21
C ASN A 309 -7.81 -5.20 26.69
N ARG A 310 -7.09 -4.40 27.48
CA ARG A 310 -7.32 -4.23 28.93
C ARG A 310 -8.71 -3.72 29.34
N TYR A 311 -9.53 -3.28 28.37
CA TYR A 311 -10.89 -2.79 28.57
C TYR A 311 -11.95 -3.77 28.02
N GLY A 312 -11.55 -5.01 27.66
CA GLY A 312 -12.46 -6.03 27.12
C GLY A 312 -12.87 -5.84 25.65
N GLY A 313 -12.32 -4.82 24.98
CA GLY A 313 -12.55 -4.55 23.56
C GLY A 313 -11.51 -5.22 22.66
N LEU A 314 -11.65 -5.08 21.34
CA LEU A 314 -10.67 -5.59 20.38
C LEU A 314 -9.27 -4.98 20.56
N VAL A 315 -8.25 -5.81 20.32
CA VAL A 315 -6.86 -5.34 20.26
C VAL A 315 -6.68 -4.46 19.03
N HIS A 316 -6.08 -3.27 19.22
CA HIS A 316 -5.74 -2.41 18.10
C HIS A 316 -4.40 -2.84 17.47
N PRO A 317 -4.30 -3.03 16.14
CA PRO A 317 -3.07 -3.49 15.48
C PRO A 317 -1.83 -2.64 15.81
N GLN A 318 -1.99 -1.32 15.89
CA GLN A 318 -0.88 -0.42 16.25
C GLN A 318 -0.44 -0.58 17.71
N SER A 319 -1.35 -0.98 18.60
CA SER A 319 -1.00 -1.25 20.01
C SER A 319 -0.06 -2.44 20.11
N VAL A 320 -0.21 -3.45 19.26
CA VAL A 320 0.70 -4.60 19.18
C VAL A 320 2.11 -4.16 18.76
N ASN A 321 2.24 -3.34 17.71
CA ASN A 321 3.55 -2.83 17.30
C ASN A 321 4.18 -1.90 18.36
N ARG A 322 3.37 -1.10 19.06
CA ARG A 322 3.85 -0.29 20.19
C ARG A 322 4.30 -1.17 21.36
N ALA A 323 3.60 -2.27 21.62
CA ALA A 323 3.99 -3.25 22.64
C ALA A 323 5.32 -3.91 22.30
N ILE A 324 5.50 -4.40 21.05
CA ILE A 324 6.77 -4.95 20.56
C ILE A 324 7.91 -3.96 20.82
N LYS A 325 7.76 -2.70 20.41
CA LYS A 325 8.78 -1.66 20.62
C LYS A 325 9.16 -1.52 22.10
N ARG A 326 8.17 -1.38 22.99
CA ARG A 326 8.40 -1.23 24.44
C ARG A 326 9.09 -2.45 25.05
N ILE A 327 8.66 -3.66 24.65
CA ILE A 327 9.24 -4.92 25.09
C ILE A 327 10.71 -5.01 24.66
N CYS A 328 11.01 -4.72 23.39
CA CYS A 328 12.38 -4.74 22.87
C CYS A 328 13.28 -3.72 23.58
N GLU A 329 12.81 -2.49 23.80
CA GLU A 329 13.55 -1.45 24.52
C GLU A 329 13.85 -1.87 25.96
N ALA A 330 12.86 -2.42 26.67
CA ALA A 330 13.02 -2.89 28.04
C ALA A 330 14.00 -4.08 28.14
N TYR A 331 13.81 -5.10 27.30
CA TYR A 331 14.72 -6.25 27.24
C TYR A 331 16.16 -5.82 26.92
N ASN A 332 16.35 -5.00 25.88
CA ASN A 332 17.69 -4.55 25.47
C ASN A 332 18.38 -3.75 26.57
N GLY A 333 17.63 -2.88 27.27
CA GLY A 333 18.15 -2.13 28.42
C GLY A 333 18.64 -3.04 29.54
N GLU A 334 17.91 -4.10 29.86
CA GLU A 334 18.32 -5.10 30.86
C GLU A 334 19.48 -5.99 30.37
N ALA A 335 19.44 -6.44 29.12
CA ALA A 335 20.46 -7.29 28.52
C ALA A 335 21.82 -6.60 28.49
N ILE A 336 21.87 -5.30 28.13
CA ILE A 336 23.08 -4.49 28.14
C ILE A 336 23.62 -4.33 29.58
N LYS A 337 22.76 -4.07 30.56
CA LYS A 337 23.17 -3.98 31.97
C LYS A 337 23.75 -5.29 32.50
N LYS A 338 23.10 -6.43 32.22
CA LYS A 338 23.57 -7.77 32.59
C LYS A 338 24.90 -8.11 31.92
N SER A 339 25.04 -7.80 30.63
CA SER A 339 26.26 -7.98 29.85
C SER A 339 27.44 -7.20 30.44
N ARG A 340 27.25 -5.91 30.78
CA ARG A 340 28.29 -5.09 31.42
C ARG A 340 28.77 -5.67 32.75
N LYS A 341 27.88 -6.29 33.52
CA LYS A 341 28.21 -6.93 34.80
C LYS A 341 28.95 -8.25 34.63
N ASN A 342 28.58 -9.05 33.62
CA ASN A 342 29.06 -10.41 33.45
C ASN A 342 30.16 -10.57 32.38
N GLY A 343 30.53 -9.50 31.67
CA GLY A 343 31.54 -9.52 30.60
C GLY A 343 31.13 -10.29 29.34
N THR A 344 29.85 -10.64 29.17
CA THR A 344 29.34 -11.43 28.05
C THR A 344 28.74 -10.54 26.96
N LYS A 345 28.72 -10.99 25.71
CA LYS A 345 28.05 -10.26 24.62
C LYS A 345 26.52 -10.39 24.77
N PRO A 346 25.75 -9.29 24.81
CA PRO A 346 24.30 -9.38 24.97
C PRO A 346 23.65 -9.83 23.66
N ILE A 347 22.59 -10.61 23.78
CA ILE A 347 21.63 -10.79 22.68
C ILE A 347 20.80 -9.50 22.63
N ILE A 348 20.72 -8.88 21.45
CA ILE A 348 19.95 -7.65 21.23
C ILE A 348 18.79 -7.98 20.30
N LEU A 349 17.60 -7.57 20.70
CA LEU A 349 16.41 -7.61 19.86
C LEU A 349 16.45 -6.44 18.88
N PRO A 350 16.31 -6.70 17.56
CA PRO A 350 16.28 -5.64 16.56
C PRO A 350 14.97 -4.85 16.66
N ASN A 351 14.88 -3.75 15.91
CA ASN A 351 13.59 -3.11 15.71
C ASN A 351 12.76 -3.95 14.71
N PHE A 352 11.61 -4.46 15.14
CA PHE A 352 10.73 -5.27 14.31
C PHE A 352 9.25 -4.98 14.60
N SER A 353 8.36 -5.59 13.82
CA SER A 353 6.91 -5.41 13.89
C SER A 353 6.18 -6.75 13.84
N ALA A 354 4.87 -6.76 14.05
CA ALA A 354 4.06 -7.99 13.99
C ALA A 354 4.21 -8.75 12.66
N HIS A 355 4.47 -8.05 11.54
CA HIS A 355 4.73 -8.68 10.25
C HIS A 355 6.06 -9.46 10.21
N HIS A 356 7.05 -9.04 11.01
CA HIS A 356 8.32 -9.77 11.13
C HIS A 356 8.15 -11.07 11.93
N LEU A 357 7.18 -11.15 12.85
CA LEU A 357 6.86 -12.41 13.55
C LEU A 357 6.33 -13.45 12.56
N ARG A 358 5.42 -13.03 11.68
CA ARG A 358 4.96 -13.87 10.56
C ARG A 358 6.10 -14.29 9.63
N HIS A 359 7.01 -13.37 9.29
CA HIS A 359 8.19 -13.69 8.50
C HIS A 359 9.10 -14.71 9.23
N THR A 360 9.25 -14.55 10.54
CA THR A 360 10.02 -15.46 11.39
C THR A 360 9.40 -16.86 11.37
N PHE A 361 8.08 -16.99 11.55
CA PHE A 361 7.40 -18.28 11.40
C PHE A 361 7.65 -18.89 10.02
N ALA A 362 7.51 -18.11 8.95
CA ALA A 362 7.73 -18.59 7.59
C ALA A 362 9.17 -19.10 7.40
N THR A 363 10.17 -18.38 7.89
CA THR A 363 11.58 -18.82 7.88
C THR A 363 11.76 -20.12 8.65
N ARG A 364 11.19 -20.25 9.86
CA ARG A 364 11.26 -21.49 10.67
C ARG A 364 10.57 -22.65 9.96
N LEU A 365 9.47 -22.39 9.27
CA LEU A 365 8.76 -23.40 8.48
C LEU A 365 9.62 -23.86 7.28
N CYS A 366 10.23 -22.93 6.54
CA CYS A 366 11.16 -23.24 5.44
C CYS A 366 12.41 -24.01 5.90
N GLU A 367 12.87 -23.80 7.13
CA GLU A 367 14.01 -24.55 7.67
C GLU A 367 13.72 -26.03 7.94
N ASN A 368 12.45 -26.37 8.19
CA ASN A 368 11.99 -27.71 8.57
C ASN A 368 11.20 -28.42 7.45
N VAL A 369 10.65 -27.68 6.48
CA VAL A 369 9.81 -28.20 5.40
C VAL A 369 10.39 -27.77 4.07
N SER A 370 10.61 -28.72 3.16
CA SER A 370 11.11 -28.48 1.80
C SER A 370 10.00 -28.29 0.77
N ASN A 371 8.76 -28.70 1.09
CA ASN A 371 7.63 -28.58 0.16
C ASN A 371 7.05 -27.15 0.17
N LEU A 372 7.40 -26.38 -0.85
CA LEU A 372 6.93 -25.01 -1.05
C LEU A 372 5.41 -24.87 -1.16
N LYS A 373 4.68 -25.88 -1.65
CA LYS A 373 3.21 -25.84 -1.72
C LYS A 373 2.57 -25.95 -0.35
N VAL A 374 3.15 -26.76 0.54
CA VAL A 374 2.71 -26.83 1.94
C VAL A 374 2.95 -25.49 2.63
N ILE A 375 4.14 -24.92 2.47
CA ILE A 375 4.48 -23.59 3.03
C ILE A 375 3.53 -22.52 2.48
N GLN A 376 3.32 -22.48 1.17
CA GLN A 376 2.41 -21.54 0.52
C GLN A 376 0.99 -21.64 1.08
N SER A 377 0.49 -22.86 1.29
CA SER A 377 -0.83 -23.15 1.85
C SER A 377 -0.95 -22.69 3.30
N VAL A 378 0.01 -23.04 4.16
CA VAL A 378 0.02 -22.64 5.58
C VAL A 378 0.13 -21.12 5.72
N MET A 379 0.94 -20.48 4.88
CA MET A 379 1.07 -19.03 4.87
C MET A 379 -0.16 -18.34 4.25
N GLY A 380 -0.93 -19.00 3.39
CA GLY A 380 -2.02 -18.35 2.63
C GLY A 380 -1.48 -17.28 1.68
N HIS A 381 -0.43 -17.61 0.92
CA HIS A 381 0.12 -16.76 -0.13
C HIS A 381 -0.53 -17.07 -1.48
N ALA A 382 -1.21 -16.09 -2.07
CA ALA A 382 -1.78 -16.24 -3.42
C ALA A 382 -0.68 -16.41 -4.49
N ASN A 383 0.42 -15.64 -4.38
CA ASN A 383 1.58 -15.76 -5.26
C ASN A 383 2.68 -16.60 -4.58
N ILE A 384 3.23 -17.58 -5.30
CA ILE A 384 4.31 -18.43 -4.83
C ILE A 384 5.65 -17.68 -4.72
N GLU A 385 5.86 -16.62 -5.51
CA GLU A 385 7.09 -15.81 -5.48
C GLU A 385 7.39 -15.28 -4.08
N THR A 386 6.35 -14.82 -3.36
CA THR A 386 6.49 -14.38 -1.96
C THR A 386 7.03 -15.48 -1.05
N THR A 387 6.69 -16.74 -1.32
CA THR A 387 7.20 -17.89 -0.56
C THR A 387 8.63 -18.23 -0.97
N MET A 388 8.95 -18.10 -2.26
CA MET A 388 10.30 -18.31 -2.80
C MET A 388 11.29 -17.30 -2.24
N ASP A 389 10.92 -16.02 -2.13
CA ASP A 389 11.79 -14.97 -1.57
C ASP A 389 12.19 -15.30 -0.12
N ILE A 390 11.22 -15.73 0.71
CA ILE A 390 11.46 -16.14 2.09
C ILE A 390 12.32 -17.40 2.14
N TYR A 391 12.01 -18.38 1.29
CA TYR A 391 12.76 -19.63 1.21
C TYR A 391 14.23 -19.38 0.81
N ALA A 392 14.49 -18.49 -0.14
CA ALA A 392 15.83 -18.11 -0.54
C ALA A 392 16.62 -17.53 0.63
N GLU A 393 16.04 -16.59 1.39
CA GLU A 393 16.70 -16.01 2.57
C GLU A 393 16.97 -17.06 3.67
N ALA A 394 16.00 -17.93 3.95
CA ALA A 394 16.15 -19.02 4.92
C ALA A 394 17.28 -19.97 4.51
N THR A 395 17.35 -20.30 3.22
CA THR A 395 18.38 -21.20 2.68
C THR A 395 19.77 -20.56 2.73
N GLU A 396 19.90 -19.26 2.45
CA GLU A 396 21.18 -18.55 2.58
C GLU A 396 21.67 -18.52 4.04
N SER A 397 20.76 -18.27 4.99
CA SER A 397 21.09 -18.32 6.42
C SER A 397 21.58 -19.71 6.84
N LYS A 398 20.88 -20.75 6.38
CA LYS A 398 21.22 -22.16 6.67
C LYS A 398 22.53 -22.59 6.00
N LYS A 399 22.79 -22.14 4.77
CA LYS A 399 24.10 -22.34 4.10
C LYS A 399 25.22 -21.77 4.94
N LYS A 400 25.08 -20.53 5.41
CA LYS A 400 26.11 -19.90 6.25
C LYS A 400 26.36 -20.67 7.55
N GLU A 401 25.28 -21.09 8.23
CA GLU A 401 25.38 -21.91 9.45
C GLU A 401 26.12 -23.23 9.21
N VAL A 402 25.78 -23.95 8.14
CA VAL A 402 26.42 -25.22 7.76
C VAL A 402 27.91 -25.01 7.45
N PHE A 403 28.27 -23.97 6.70
CA PHE A 403 29.68 -23.68 6.40
C PHE A 403 30.46 -23.24 7.64
N ASP A 404 29.86 -22.47 8.55
CA ASP A 404 30.47 -22.12 9.83
C ASP A 404 30.70 -23.37 10.70
N GLU A 405 29.76 -24.32 10.69
CA GLU A 405 29.87 -25.60 11.41
C GLU A 405 30.95 -26.50 10.82
N ILE A 406 31.01 -26.63 9.49
CA ILE A 406 32.11 -27.31 8.79
C ILE A 406 33.45 -26.67 9.17
N SER A 407 33.53 -25.34 9.18
CA SER A 407 34.77 -24.64 9.53
C SER A 407 35.17 -24.85 11.00
N ARG A 408 34.21 -24.97 11.93
CA ARG A 408 34.47 -25.31 13.35
C ARG A 408 34.89 -26.76 13.55
N ASN A 409 34.36 -27.67 12.73
CA ASN A 409 34.63 -29.12 12.83
C ASN A 409 35.90 -29.55 12.05
N GLY A 410 36.78 -28.61 11.68
CA GLY A 410 38.06 -28.90 11.04
C GLY A 410 38.06 -28.83 9.52
N GLY A 411 36.96 -28.41 8.89
CA GLY A 411 36.84 -28.36 7.43
C GLY A 411 36.64 -29.73 6.79
N PHE A 412 36.53 -29.74 5.46
CA PHE A 412 36.55 -30.98 4.68
C PHE A 412 37.97 -31.50 4.40
N PHE A 413 39.00 -30.84 4.95
CA PHE A 413 40.41 -31.04 4.61
C PHE A 413 41.26 -31.29 5.84
#